data_AF-A0A7R9Y0X6-F1
#
_entry.id   AF-A0A7R9Y0X6-F1
#
_cell.length_a   1.000
_cell.length_b   1.000
_cell.length_c   1.000
_cell.angle_alpha   90.00
_cell.angle_beta   90.00
_cell.angle_gamma   90.00
#
_symmetry.space_group_name_H-M   'P 1'
#
loop_
_entity.id
_entity.type
_entity.pdbx_description
1 polymer ?
#
loop_
_entity_poly.entity_id
_entity_poly.type
_entity_poly.pdbx_seq_one_letter_code
_entity_poly.pdbx_strand_id
1 'polypeptide(L)'
;TSHDDAAAAAASPRRRPLPWRESQLVPGLRDGAWPSTTPGHPERGVGVMATMDVPRGTVLARETAYAALVQKPHKKTRCHFCFRPLSPAPVPCRGCRAAVYCDDSCRERCERSGEHALWEGVGA
;
A
#
# COMPACT_ATOMS: atom_id res chain seq x y z
N THR A 1 35.47 8.49 -27.61
CA THR A 1 34.06 8.63 -28.01
C THR A 1 33.21 8.25 -26.83
N SER A 2 32.68 9.28 -26.18
CA SER A 2 31.68 9.24 -25.12
C SER A 2 30.49 8.36 -25.49
N HIS A 3 30.08 7.47 -24.59
CA HIS A 3 28.67 7.09 -24.47
C HIS A 3 28.35 7.18 -22.97
N ASP A 4 27.87 8.37 -22.61
CA ASP A 4 27.04 8.59 -21.44
C ASP A 4 25.79 7.72 -21.56
N ASP A 5 25.49 6.91 -20.55
CA ASP A 5 24.13 6.42 -20.34
C ASP A 5 23.74 6.69 -18.89
N ALA A 6 23.01 7.78 -18.76
CA ALA A 6 22.49 8.32 -17.53
C ALA A 6 21.57 7.33 -16.82
N ALA A 7 21.78 7.21 -15.50
CA ALA A 7 20.86 6.59 -14.58
C ALA A 7 19.48 7.25 -14.67
N ALA A 8 18.54 6.58 -15.34
CA ALA A 8 17.13 6.89 -15.22
C ALA A 8 16.63 6.36 -13.87
N ALA A 9 16.82 7.16 -12.82
CA ALA A 9 16.02 7.06 -11.61
C ALA A 9 14.55 7.21 -12.02
N ALA A 10 13.85 6.09 -12.19
CA ALA A 10 12.42 6.07 -12.42
C ALA A 10 11.74 6.58 -11.15
N ALA A 11 11.61 7.90 -11.05
CA ALA A 11 10.66 8.56 -10.19
C ALA A 11 9.33 7.82 -10.34
N SER A 12 8.80 7.29 -9.22
CA SER A 12 7.50 6.64 -9.15
C SER A 12 6.53 7.43 -10.03
N PRO A 13 5.95 6.85 -11.10
CA PRO A 13 5.11 7.59 -12.02
C PRO A 13 4.04 8.29 -11.18
N ARG A 14 3.95 9.62 -11.36
CA ARG A 14 3.01 10.48 -10.61
C ARG A 14 1.68 9.74 -10.56
N ARG A 15 1.20 9.47 -9.35
CA ARG A 15 -0.09 8.81 -9.10
C ARG A 15 -1.16 9.64 -9.83
N ARG A 16 -1.59 9.23 -11.03
CA ARG A 16 -2.83 9.73 -11.59
C ARG A 16 -3.92 9.26 -10.63
N PRO A 17 -4.73 10.17 -10.05
CA PRO A 17 -5.98 9.75 -9.45
C PRO A 17 -6.76 9.03 -10.54
N LEU A 18 -7.02 7.74 -10.36
CA LEU A 18 -7.99 7.06 -11.21
C LEU A 18 -9.35 7.69 -10.90
N PRO A 19 -10.15 8.03 -11.92
CA PRO A 19 -11.48 8.60 -11.72
C PRO A 19 -12.42 7.48 -11.28
N TRP A 20 -12.30 7.02 -10.03
CA TRP A 20 -13.37 6.20 -9.46
C TRP A 20 -14.57 7.12 -9.30
N ARG A 21 -15.61 6.86 -10.07
CA ARG A 21 -16.91 7.49 -9.85
C ARG A 21 -17.57 6.75 -8.70
N GLU A 22 -18.18 7.49 -7.79
CA GLU A 22 -18.99 7.01 -6.66
C GLU A 22 -20.13 6.06 -7.10
N SER A 23 -20.41 5.97 -8.40
CA SER A 23 -21.37 5.07 -9.03
C SER A 23 -20.94 3.60 -9.07
N GLN A 24 -19.71 3.24 -8.66
CA GLN A 24 -19.25 1.84 -8.57
C GLN A 24 -19.33 1.25 -7.17
N LEU A 25 -19.84 2.01 -6.19
CA LEU A 25 -20.20 1.47 -4.89
C LEU A 25 -21.36 0.49 -5.05
N VAL A 26 -21.33 -0.62 -4.30
CA VAL A 26 -22.44 -1.58 -4.24
C VAL A 26 -23.72 -0.80 -3.88
N PRO A 27 -24.81 -0.92 -4.65
CA PRO A 27 -26.09 -0.33 -4.27
C PRO A 27 -26.43 -0.74 -2.83
N GLY A 28 -26.57 0.24 -1.93
CA GLY A 28 -26.77 0.02 -0.49
C GLY A 28 -25.71 0.66 0.42
N LEU A 29 -24.51 0.98 -0.09
CA LEU A 29 -23.52 1.70 0.75
C LEU A 29 -23.95 3.15 1.07
N ARG A 30 -24.90 3.71 0.30
CA ARG A 30 -25.37 5.09 0.42
C ARG A 30 -26.21 5.35 1.67
N ASP A 31 -26.87 4.33 2.22
CA ASP A 31 -27.84 4.47 3.30
C ASP A 31 -27.30 3.95 4.65
N GLY A 32 -26.00 3.65 4.74
CA GLY A 32 -25.36 3.13 5.95
C GLY A 32 -25.76 1.70 6.32
N ALA A 33 -26.60 1.04 5.52
CA ALA A 33 -26.97 -0.35 5.69
C ALA A 33 -25.99 -1.26 4.94
N TRP A 34 -25.01 -1.81 5.66
CA TRP A 34 -24.15 -2.86 5.10
C TRP A 34 -24.99 -4.12 4.87
N PRO A 35 -25.08 -4.65 3.63
CA PRO A 35 -25.86 -5.84 3.37
C PRO A 35 -25.31 -7.00 4.20
N SER A 36 -26.18 -7.72 4.89
CA SER A 36 -25.81 -8.87 5.72
C SER A 36 -25.52 -10.13 4.89
N THR A 37 -25.92 -10.15 3.62
CA THR A 37 -25.77 -11.29 2.72
C THR A 37 -25.49 -10.88 1.27
N THR A 38 -24.85 -11.79 0.53
CA THR A 38 -24.59 -11.66 -0.90
C THR A 38 -25.88 -12.01 -1.68
N PRO A 39 -26.35 -11.15 -2.60
CA PRO A 39 -27.51 -11.47 -3.42
C PRO A 39 -27.33 -12.80 -4.17
N GLY A 40 -28.33 -13.69 -4.11
CA GLY A 40 -28.26 -15.02 -4.73
C GLY A 40 -27.46 -16.08 -3.94
N HIS A 41 -26.73 -15.68 -2.90
CA HIS A 41 -25.94 -16.58 -2.05
C HIS A 41 -26.05 -16.21 -0.55
N PRO A 42 -27.25 -16.30 0.04
CA PRO A 42 -27.48 -15.90 1.43
C PRO A 42 -26.69 -16.74 2.44
N GLU A 43 -26.33 -17.97 2.09
CA GLU A 43 -25.53 -18.88 2.92
C GLU A 43 -24.05 -18.44 3.08
N ARG A 44 -23.59 -17.50 2.25
CA ARG A 44 -22.17 -17.09 2.19
C ARG A 44 -21.87 -15.81 2.96
N GLY A 45 -22.87 -15.20 3.60
CA GLY A 45 -22.72 -13.90 4.24
C GLY A 45 -22.37 -12.81 3.23
N VAL A 46 -21.61 -11.79 3.66
CA VAL A 46 -21.28 -10.62 2.86
C VAL A 46 -20.16 -10.93 1.86
N GLY A 47 -20.37 -10.54 0.61
CA GLY A 47 -19.41 -10.74 -0.46
C GLY A 47 -19.48 -9.65 -1.54
N VAL A 48 -18.44 -9.62 -2.39
CA VAL A 48 -18.36 -8.74 -3.55
C VAL A 48 -18.77 -9.52 -4.78
N MET A 49 -19.70 -8.99 -5.57
CA MET A 49 -20.18 -9.60 -6.82
C MET A 49 -19.86 -8.70 -8.00
N ALA A 50 -19.46 -9.31 -9.12
CA ALA A 50 -19.33 -8.59 -10.38
C ALA A 50 -20.72 -8.24 -10.91
N THR A 51 -20.90 -6.99 -11.33
CA THR A 51 -22.15 -6.50 -11.94
C THR A 51 -22.12 -6.52 -13.47
N MET A 52 -21.00 -6.99 -14.04
CA MET A 52 -20.73 -7.05 -15.47
C MET A 52 -19.73 -8.17 -15.77
N ASP A 53 -19.62 -8.54 -17.05
CA ASP A 53 -18.58 -9.46 -17.50
C ASP A 53 -17.18 -8.88 -17.24
N VAL A 54 -16.28 -9.73 -16.74
CA VAL A 54 -14.90 -9.35 -16.38
C VAL A 54 -13.93 -10.06 -17.33
N PRO A 55 -13.34 -9.33 -18.30
CA PRO A 55 -12.31 -9.89 -19.16
C PRO A 55 -11.10 -10.38 -18.36
N ARG A 56 -10.42 -11.41 -18.88
CA ARG A 56 -9.24 -11.98 -18.23
C ARG A 56 -8.12 -10.93 -18.15
N GLY A 57 -7.51 -10.81 -16.97
CA GLY A 57 -6.45 -9.82 -16.71
C GLY A 57 -6.94 -8.46 -16.18
N THR A 58 -8.26 -8.27 -16.05
CA THR A 58 -8.83 -7.08 -15.42
C THR A 58 -8.49 -7.00 -13.94
N VAL A 59 -8.02 -5.84 -13.48
CA VAL A 59 -7.85 -5.55 -12.04
C VAL A 59 -9.20 -5.16 -11.44
N LEU A 60 -9.74 -6.01 -10.56
CA LEU A 60 -11.06 -5.82 -9.94
C LEU A 60 -11.04 -4.83 -8.77
N ALA A 61 -10.01 -4.90 -7.94
CA ALA A 61 -9.86 -4.05 -6.77
C ALA A 61 -8.38 -3.71 -6.56
N ARG A 62 -8.14 -2.49 -6.06
CA ARG A 62 -6.81 -2.05 -5.61
C ARG A 62 -6.99 -1.20 -4.38
N GLU A 63 -6.51 -1.70 -3.26
CA GLU A 63 -6.63 -1.03 -1.98
C GLU A 63 -5.26 -0.60 -1.47
N THR A 64 -5.26 0.45 -0.64
CA THR A 64 -4.09 0.78 0.18
C THR A 64 -4.25 0.04 1.49
N ALA A 65 -3.19 -0.64 1.94
CA ALA A 65 -3.22 -1.36 3.20
C ALA A 65 -3.63 -0.42 4.34
N TYR A 66 -4.58 -0.87 5.17
CA TYR A 66 -4.96 -0.14 6.37
C TYR A 66 -3.78 -0.05 7.36
N ALA A 67 -3.08 -1.17 7.52
CA ALA A 67 -1.82 -1.27 8.25
C ALA A 67 -0.92 -2.30 7.58
N ALA A 68 0.38 -2.05 7.58
CA ALA A 68 1.37 -2.97 7.04
C ALA A 68 2.65 -2.95 7.88
N LEU A 69 3.18 -4.14 8.17
CA LEU A 69 4.34 -4.32 9.05
C LEU A 69 5.34 -5.29 8.42
N VAL A 70 6.64 -4.99 8.57
CA VAL A 70 7.70 -5.90 8.13
C VAL A 70 7.90 -6.98 9.18
N GLN A 71 7.77 -8.24 8.77
CA GLN A 71 7.99 -9.39 9.66
C GLN A 71 9.44 -9.45 10.14
N LYS A 72 9.65 -10.03 11.34
CA LYS A 72 10.97 -10.11 12.00
C LYS A 72 12.11 -10.59 11.09
N PRO A 73 11.97 -11.65 10.25
CA PRO A 73 13.04 -12.12 9.37
C PRO A 73 13.44 -11.10 8.29
N HIS A 74 12.56 -10.15 7.99
CA HIS A 74 12.70 -9.20 6.89
C HIS A 74 13.09 -7.79 7.34
N LYS A 75 13.20 -7.53 8.65
CA LYS A 75 13.56 -6.21 9.19
C LYS A 75 14.88 -5.66 8.65
N LYS A 76 15.81 -6.54 8.25
CA LYS A 76 17.13 -6.16 7.70
C LYS A 76 17.25 -6.29 6.19
N THR A 77 16.19 -6.73 5.49
CA THR A 77 16.24 -7.00 4.05
C THR A 77 15.16 -6.28 3.27
N ARG A 78 14.14 -5.72 3.94
CA ARG A 78 13.04 -4.99 3.33
C ARG A 78 12.94 -3.58 3.91
N CYS A 79 12.60 -2.62 3.07
CA CYS A 79 12.26 -1.27 3.50
C CYS A 79 10.98 -1.28 4.33
N HIS A 80 11.02 -0.62 5.49
CA HIS A 80 9.89 -0.54 6.42
C HIS A 80 8.71 0.32 5.92
N PHE A 81 8.88 1.04 4.81
CA PHE A 81 7.84 1.86 4.22
C PHE A 81 7.27 1.25 2.93
N CYS A 82 8.13 0.88 1.98
CA CYS A 82 7.69 0.41 0.66
C CYS A 82 7.75 -1.11 0.48
N PHE A 83 8.22 -1.87 1.48
CA PHE A 83 8.34 -3.33 1.47
C PHE A 83 9.23 -3.93 0.35
N ARG A 84 9.88 -3.09 -0.45
CA ARG A 84 10.87 -3.51 -1.44
C ARG A 84 12.17 -3.95 -0.77
N PRO A 85 12.99 -4.78 -1.44
CA PRO A 85 14.34 -5.08 -0.97
C PRO A 85 15.13 -3.78 -0.68
N LEU A 86 15.95 -3.81 0.37
CA LEU A 86 16.80 -2.67 0.70
C LEU A 86 17.84 -2.43 -0.41
N SER A 87 18.19 -1.16 -0.57
CA SER A 87 19.34 -0.75 -1.37
C SER A 87 20.65 -1.21 -0.70
N PRO A 88 21.78 -1.25 -1.43
CA PRO A 88 23.08 -1.55 -0.84
C PRO A 88 23.51 -0.59 0.29
N ALA A 89 22.99 0.63 0.29
CA ALA A 89 23.23 1.66 1.29
C ALA A 89 21.89 2.14 1.91
N PRO A 90 21.25 1.31 2.76
CA PRO A 90 19.98 1.67 3.37
C PRO A 90 20.18 2.75 4.43
N VAL A 91 19.17 3.62 4.60
CA VAL A 91 19.20 4.66 5.63
C VAL A 91 18.39 4.20 6.86
N PRO A 92 18.95 4.28 8.08
CA PRO A 92 18.21 3.96 9.29
C PRO A 92 17.27 5.11 9.70
N CYS A 93 16.27 4.78 10.52
CA CYS A 93 15.47 5.80 11.22
C CYS A 93 16.36 6.63 12.14
N ARG A 94 16.06 7.95 12.23
CA ARG A 94 16.81 8.89 13.06
C ARG A 94 16.54 8.70 14.57
N GLY A 95 15.36 8.22 14.94
CA GLY A 95 14.95 8.01 16.33
C GLY A 95 15.35 6.62 16.87
N CYS A 96 14.66 5.57 16.43
CA CYS A 96 14.82 4.24 17.03
C CYS A 96 16.04 3.45 16.53
N ARG A 97 16.60 3.80 15.37
CA ARG A 97 17.64 3.03 14.62
C ARG A 97 17.28 1.57 14.26
N ALA A 98 16.10 1.07 14.63
CA ALA A 98 15.62 -0.27 14.31
C ALA A 98 14.99 -0.36 12.92
N ALA A 99 14.35 0.71 12.45
CA ALA A 99 13.78 0.76 11.10
C ALA A 99 14.79 1.18 10.04
N VAL A 100 14.70 0.57 8.87
CA VAL A 100 15.58 0.82 7.72
C VAL A 100 14.78 1.06 6.45
N TYR A 101 15.29 1.95 5.62
CA TYR A 101 14.64 2.43 4.41
C TYR A 101 15.57 2.41 3.20
N CYS A 102 15.01 2.33 2.00
CA CYS A 102 15.80 2.36 0.77
C CYS A 102 16.56 3.69 0.59
N ASP A 103 15.94 4.79 1.01
CA ASP A 103 16.39 6.17 0.81
C ASP A 103 15.72 7.12 1.83
N ASP A 104 16.18 8.36 1.87
CA ASP A 104 15.64 9.41 2.76
C ASP A 104 14.15 9.69 2.49
N SER A 105 13.69 9.54 1.24
CA SER A 105 12.27 9.76 0.89
C SER A 105 11.35 8.75 1.56
N CYS A 106 11.72 7.47 1.57
CA CYS A 106 10.98 6.43 2.27
C CYS A 106 10.98 6.64 3.78
N ARG A 107 12.11 7.08 4.35
CA ARG A 107 12.20 7.41 5.78
C ARG A 107 11.24 8.55 6.15
N GLU A 108 11.33 9.68 5.46
CA GLU A 108 10.53 10.88 5.73
C GLU A 108 9.03 10.65 5.58
N ARG A 109 8.63 9.83 4.59
CA ARG A 109 7.23 9.47 4.39
C ARG A 109 6.71 8.59 5.51
N CYS A 110 7.50 7.61 5.96
CA CYS A 110 7.13 6.74 7.07
C CYS A 110 7.02 7.52 8.38
N GLU A 111 7.99 8.40 8.67
CA GLU A 111 7.98 9.29 9.84
C GLU A 111 6.76 10.22 9.84
N ARG A 112 6.41 10.81 8.69
CA ARG A 112 5.21 11.68 8.57
C ARG A 112 3.90 10.92 8.74
N SER A 113 3.81 9.70 8.24
CA SER A 113 2.60 8.89 8.31
C SER A 113 2.31 8.32 9.70
N GLY A 114 3.28 8.34 10.60
CA GLY A 114 3.16 7.71 11.93
C GLY A 114 3.18 6.17 11.90
N GLU A 115 3.24 5.54 10.72
CA GLU A 115 3.24 4.07 10.55
C GLU A 115 4.38 3.38 11.31
N HIS A 116 5.52 4.07 11.47
CA HIS A 116 6.64 3.56 12.23
C HIS A 116 6.45 3.61 13.75
N ALA A 117 5.66 4.56 14.26
CA ALA A 117 5.49 4.82 15.70
C ALA A 117 4.49 3.88 16.39
N LEU A 118 3.70 3.13 15.62
CA LEU A 118 2.60 2.30 16.15
C LEU A 118 3.05 0.98 16.80
N TRP A 119 4.32 0.58 16.70
CA TRP A 119 4.77 -0.76 17.14
C TRP A 119 6.01 -0.80 18.04
N GLU A 120 6.96 0.10 17.86
CA GLU A 120 8.13 0.19 18.74
C GLU A 120 7.73 1.20 19.83
N GLY A 121 7.46 0.73 21.06
CA GLY A 121 6.95 1.51 22.20
C GLY A 121 7.87 2.65 22.66
N VAL A 122 8.14 3.60 21.77
CA VAL A 122 8.86 4.85 22.00
C VAL A 122 7.83 5.95 21.76
N GLY A 123 6.95 6.11 22.74
CA GLY A 123 6.19 7.35 22.88
C GLY A 123 7.12 8.44 23.39
N ALA A 124 7.04 9.60 22.73
CA ALA A 124 7.46 10.95 23.15
C ALA A 124 8.79 11.09 23.92
#